data_AF-A0A7Y6PFS6-F1
#
_entry.id   AF-A0A7Y6PFS6-F1
#
_cell.length_a   1.000
_cell.length_b   1.000
_cell.length_c   1.000
_cell.angle_alpha   90.00
_cell.angle_beta   90.00
_cell.angle_gamma   90.00
#
_symmetry.space_group_name_H-M   'P 1'
#
loop_
_entity.id
_entity.type
_entity.pdbx_description
1 polymer ?
#
loop_
_entity_poly.entity_id
_entity_poly.type
_entity_poly.pdbx_seq_one_letter_code
_entity_poly.pdbx_strand_id
1 'polypeptide(L)'
;RFPADSLVGSEMCIRDSIVDCVRDKLRNLGGILVRFESKNAITIANIAHESSHIAMNIFDYIGAKVDLANQETFSYLVGWVADCINQVRTGKFKD
;
A
#
# COMPACT_ATOMS: atom_id res chain seq x y z
N ARG A 1 -16.60 12.61 -7.93
CA ARG A 1 -16.08 11.65 -8.93
C ARG A 1 -14.93 12.36 -9.63
N PHE A 2 -13.69 12.12 -9.19
CA PHE A 2 -12.52 12.70 -9.84
C PHE A 2 -12.20 11.87 -11.09
N PRO A 3 -11.88 12.49 -12.24
CA PRO A 3 -11.59 11.77 -13.46
C PRO A 3 -10.28 10.98 -13.30
N ALA A 4 -10.35 9.69 -13.60
CA ALA A 4 -9.26 8.71 -13.47
C ALA A 4 -8.02 9.05 -14.31
N ASP A 5 -8.13 10.01 -15.22
CA ASP A 5 -7.11 10.32 -16.22
C ASP A 5 -6.15 11.46 -15.79
N SER A 6 -6.19 11.89 -14.52
CA SER A 6 -5.46 13.10 -14.05
C SER A 6 -4.45 12.90 -12.92
N LEU A 7 -4.20 11.66 -12.47
CA LEU A 7 -3.22 11.40 -11.42
C LEU A 7 -1.95 10.77 -12.01
N VAL A 8 -0.91 11.60 -12.15
CA VAL A 8 0.46 11.17 -12.44
C VAL A 8 1.07 10.65 -11.13
N GLY A 9 0.70 9.43 -10.75
CA GLY A 9 1.37 8.60 -9.75
C GLY A 9 1.83 7.33 -10.45
N SER A 10 3.05 6.88 -10.17
CA SER A 10 3.73 5.78 -10.87
C SER A 10 2.86 4.52 -11.01
N GLU A 11 2.53 4.22 -12.26
CA GLU A 11 2.09 2.93 -12.83
C GLU A 11 0.87 2.23 -12.18
N MET A 12 -0.28 2.48 -12.81
CA MET A 12 -1.45 1.58 -12.90
C MET A 12 -1.92 0.96 -11.58
N CYS A 13 -2.45 1.81 -10.71
CA CYS A 13 -3.49 1.37 -9.80
C CYS A 13 -4.64 0.73 -10.60
N ILE A 14 -5.07 -0.47 -10.20
CA ILE A 14 -6.37 -1.00 -10.64
C ILE A 14 -7.40 0.10 -10.33
N ARG A 15 -8.41 0.28 -11.19
CA ARG A 15 -9.49 1.30 -11.02
C ARG A 15 -10.15 1.32 -9.63
N ASP A 16 -9.86 0.31 -8.83
CA ASP A 16 -10.42 -0.05 -7.54
C ASP A 16 -9.61 0.46 -6.33
N SER A 17 -8.35 0.90 -6.49
CA SER A 17 -7.50 1.38 -5.38
C SER A 17 -6.54 2.51 -5.77
N ILE A 18 -6.06 3.29 -4.79
CA ILE A 18 -5.03 4.33 -4.97
C ILE A 18 -4.06 4.29 -3.80
N VAL A 19 -2.76 4.34 -4.07
CA VAL A 19 -1.67 4.38 -3.07
C VAL A 19 -0.90 5.69 -3.20
N ASP A 20 -0.92 6.51 -2.15
CA ASP A 20 -0.25 7.81 -2.11
C ASP A 20 0.74 7.90 -0.94
N CYS A 21 1.95 8.41 -1.20
CA CYS A 21 2.86 8.81 -0.12
C CYS A 21 2.33 10.09 0.57
N VAL A 22 2.24 10.06 1.89
CA VAL A 22 1.72 11.15 2.72
C VAL A 22 2.72 11.55 3.81
N ARG A 23 2.54 12.74 4.38
CA ARG A 23 3.35 13.24 5.51
C ARG A 23 2.46 13.73 6.62
N ASP A 24 2.68 13.22 7.83
CA ASP A 24 2.10 13.78 9.05
C ASP A 24 2.77 15.12 9.34
N LYS A 25 2.00 16.21 9.29
CA LYS A 25 2.48 17.58 9.51
C LYS A 25 2.90 17.85 10.95
N LEU A 26 2.31 17.16 11.93
CA LEU A 26 2.57 17.39 13.35
C LEU A 26 3.80 16.63 13.82
N ARG A 27 3.94 15.37 13.37
CA ARG A 27 5.03 14.48 13.79
C ARG A 27 6.20 14.43 12.81
N ASN A 28 6.04 15.06 11.64
CA ASN A 28 6.99 15.01 10.53
C ASN A 28 7.37 13.57 10.13
N LEU A 29 6.39 12.67 10.13
CA LEU A 29 6.56 11.27 9.76
C LEU A 29 6.03 11.03 8.34
N GLY A 30 6.75 10.22 7.57
CA GLY A 30 6.28 9.69 6.29
C GLY A 30 5.26 8.57 6.53
N GLY A 31 4.25 8.50 5.66
CA GLY A 31 3.26 7.43 5.66
C GLY A 31 2.79 7.12 4.25
N ILE A 32 1.98 6.07 4.12
CA ILE A 32 1.38 5.68 2.84
C ILE A 32 -0.13 5.56 3.07
N LEU A 33 -0.91 6.25 2.26
CA LEU A 33 -2.37 6.22 2.28
C LEU A 33 -2.88 5.34 1.13
N VAL A 34 -3.63 4.32 1.50
CA VAL A 34 -4.30 3.42 0.55
C VAL A 34 -5.79 3.70 0.59
N ARG A 35 -6.39 3.95 -0.57
CA ARG A 35 -7.85 4.10 -0.71
C ARG A 35 -8.37 3.01 -1.63
N PHE A 36 -9.52 2.44 -1.29
CA PHE A 36 -10.26 1.53 -2.16
C PHE A 36 -11.55 2.21 -2.62
N GLU A 37 -12.00 1.95 -3.84
CA GLU A 37 -13.23 2.53 -4.40
C GLU A 37 -14.45 2.17 -3.55
N SER A 38 -14.49 0.93 -3.06
CA SER A 38 -15.56 0.44 -2.19
C SER A 38 -15.07 -0.68 -1.29
N LYS A 39 -15.87 -1.07 -0.29
CA LYS A 39 -15.59 -2.24 0.56
C LYS A 39 -15.47 -3.53 -0.25
N ASN A 40 -16.23 -3.65 -1.33
CA ASN A 40 -16.20 -4.83 -2.22
C ASN A 40 -14.88 -4.92 -3.01
N ALA A 41 -14.21 -3.78 -3.19
CA ALA A 41 -12.92 -3.70 -3.87
C ALA A 41 -11.75 -4.19 -2.97
N ILE A 42 -11.98 -4.42 -1.67
CA ILE A 42 -10.98 -4.94 -0.72
C ILE A 42 -10.92 -6.48 -0.80
N THR A 43 -10.67 -6.98 -2.01
CA THR A 43 -10.49 -8.40 -2.29
C THR A 43 -9.11 -8.88 -1.86
N ILE A 44 -8.90 -10.19 -1.69
CA ILE A 44 -7.56 -10.73 -1.38
C ILE A 44 -6.55 -10.39 -2.48
N ALA A 45 -6.98 -10.40 -3.75
CA ALA A 45 -6.12 -10.05 -4.88
C ALA A 45 -5.67 -8.58 -4.81
N ASN A 46 -6.60 -7.65 -4.57
CA ASN A 46 -6.28 -6.22 -4.46
C ASN A 46 -5.45 -5.93 -3.21
N ILE A 47 -5.72 -6.59 -2.08
CA ILE A 47 -4.85 -6.48 -0.89
C ILE A 47 -3.42 -6.87 -1.24
N ALA A 48 -3.19 -8.03 -1.88
CA ALA A 48 -1.85 -8.50 -2.21
C ALA A 48 -1.12 -7.57 -3.20
N HIS A 49 -1.84 -7.10 -4.23
CA HIS A 49 -1.31 -6.18 -5.22
C HIS A 49 -0.86 -4.86 -4.60
N GLU A 50 -1.75 -4.18 -3.86
CA GLU A 50 -1.43 -2.89 -3.24
C GLU A 50 -0.38 -3.04 -2.14
N SER A 51 -0.38 -4.14 -1.38
CA SER A 51 0.65 -4.43 -0.37
C SER A 51 2.05 -4.48 -0.99
N SER A 52 2.17 -4.96 -2.23
CA SER A 52 3.44 -5.00 -2.96
C SER A 52 3.91 -3.59 -3.33
N HIS A 53 3.02 -2.74 -3.86
CA HIS A 53 3.33 -1.33 -4.16
C HIS A 53 3.71 -0.52 -2.92
N ILE A 54 3.01 -0.74 -1.81
CA ILE A 54 3.30 -0.08 -0.53
C ILE A 54 4.68 -0.50 -0.02
N ALA A 55 4.99 -1.80 -0.05
CA ALA A 55 6.30 -2.30 0.34
C ALA A 55 7.42 -1.73 -0.54
N MET A 56 7.21 -1.62 -1.86
CA MET A 56 8.16 -0.98 -2.77
C MET A 56 8.40 0.50 -2.44
N ASN A 57 7.34 1.26 -2.14
CA ASN A 57 7.47 2.66 -1.73
C ASN A 57 8.24 2.82 -0.40
N ILE A 58 8.04 1.91 0.56
CA ILE A 58 8.81 1.90 1.81
C ILE A 58 10.28 1.60 1.54
N PHE A 59 10.57 0.62 0.69
CA PHE A 59 11.93 0.27 0.30
C PHE A 59 12.64 1.46 -0.36
N ASP A 60 12.00 2.12 -1.32
CA ASP A 60 12.54 3.31 -1.97
C ASP A 60 12.80 4.45 -0.96
N TYR A 61 11.86 4.68 -0.05
CA TYR A 61 12.00 5.69 1.01
C TYR A 61 13.22 5.47 1.92
N ILE A 62 13.55 4.21 2.24
CA ILE A 62 14.73 3.87 3.06
C ILE A 62 16.00 3.64 2.23
N GLY A 63 15.95 3.80 0.90
CA GLY A 63 17.08 3.53 0.00
C GLY A 63 17.41 2.04 -0.17
N ALA A 64 16.48 1.15 0.18
CA ALA A 64 16.59 -0.29 -0.05
C ALA A 64 16.09 -0.67 -1.45
N LYS A 65 16.61 -1.76 -2.00
CA LYS A 65 16.15 -2.34 -3.27
C LYS A 65 15.73 -3.78 -3.06
N VAL A 66 14.72 -4.20 -3.80
CA VAL A 66 14.35 -5.62 -3.87
C VAL A 66 15.45 -6.36 -4.62
N ASP A 67 16.02 -7.38 -3.99
CA ASP A 67 17.03 -8.25 -4.55
C ASP A 67 16.49 -9.68 -4.54
N LEU A 68 16.64 -10.40 -5.66
CA LEU A 68 16.22 -11.80 -5.78
C LEU A 68 16.95 -12.72 -4.79
N ALA A 69 18.16 -12.35 -4.36
CA ALA A 69 18.92 -13.05 -3.33
C ALA A 69 18.55 -12.63 -1.90
N ASN A 70 17.79 -11.54 -1.72
CA ASN A 70 17.40 -10.99 -0.41
C ASN A 70 15.94 -10.51 -0.39
N GLN A 71 15.05 -11.35 -0.90
CA GLN A 71 13.62 -11.03 -1.06
C GLN A 71 12.78 -11.25 0.21
N GLU A 72 13.32 -11.91 1.24
CA GLU A 72 12.57 -12.25 2.46
C GLU A 72 12.06 -10.99 3.18
N THR A 73 12.90 -9.97 3.32
CA THR A 73 12.51 -8.71 3.98
C THR A 73 11.34 -8.04 3.26
N PHE A 74 11.34 -8.06 1.93
CA PHE A 74 10.25 -7.55 1.12
C PHE A 74 8.97 -8.39 1.33
N SER A 75 9.08 -9.71 1.27
CA SER A 75 7.95 -10.63 1.47
C SER A 75 7.28 -10.47 2.84
N TYR A 76 8.07 -10.33 3.92
CA TYR A 76 7.54 -10.08 5.26
C TYR A 76 6.84 -8.72 5.35
N LEU A 77 7.40 -7.68 4.73
CA LEU A 77 6.77 -6.36 4.70
C LEU A 77 5.44 -6.40 3.94
N VAL A 78 5.38 -7.06 2.79
CA VAL A 78 4.13 -7.28 2.04
C VAL A 78 3.10 -8.00 2.90
N GLY A 79 3.50 -9.06 3.61
CA GLY A 79 2.62 -9.79 4.52
C GLY A 79 2.08 -8.92 5.67
N TRP A 80 2.93 -8.09 6.26
CA TRP A 80 2.53 -7.16 7.31
C TRP A 80 1.53 -6.11 6.79
N VAL A 81 1.80 -5.50 5.63
CA VAL A 81 0.89 -4.54 5.01
C VAL A 81 -0.46 -5.19 4.67
N ALA A 82 -0.44 -6.40 4.12
CA ALA A 82 -1.66 -7.14 3.79
C ALA A 82 -2.51 -7.41 5.03
N ASP A 83 -1.88 -7.75 6.16
CA ASP A 83 -2.57 -7.91 7.44
C ASP A 83 -3.18 -6.58 7.92
N CYS A 84 -2.45 -5.45 7.83
CA CYS A 84 -3.00 -4.12 8.15
C CYS A 84 -4.28 -3.81 7.37
N ILE A 85 -4.28 -4.06 6.05
CA ILE A 85 -5.48 -3.83 5.22
C ILE A 85 -6.60 -4.80 5.60
N ASN A 86 -6.28 -6.07 5.87
CA ASN A 86 -7.26 -7.07 6.28
C ASN A 86 -7.89 -6.78 7.66
N GLN A 87 -7.14 -6.20 8.60
CA GLN A 87 -7.67 -5.73 9.88
C GLN A 87 -8.73 -4.63 9.66
N VAL A 88 -8.46 -3.66 8.77
CA VAL A 88 -9.43 -2.62 8.38
C VAL A 88 -10.66 -3.24 7.69
N ARG A 89 -10.45 -4.21 6.79
CA ARG A 89 -11.54 -4.93 6.10
C ARG A 89 -12.47 -5.64 7.08
N THR A 90 -11.91 -6.29 8.09
CA THR A 90 -12.64 -7.13 9.04
C THR A 90 -13.10 -6.38 10.28
N GLY A 91 -12.59 -5.17 10.52
CA GLY A 91 -12.80 -4.40 11.75
C GLY A 91 -12.12 -5.02 12.98
N LYS A 92 -11.16 -5.94 12.79
CA LYS A 92 -10.47 -6.66 13.86
C LYS A 92 -9.03 -6.17 13.97
N PHE A 93 -8.82 -5.13 14.76
CA PHE A 93 -7.50 -4.57 15.01
C PHE A 93 -6.77 -5.41 16.06
N LYS A 94 -5.49 -5.70 15.82
CA LYS A 94 -4.60 -6.33 16.79
C LYS A 94 -4.03 -5.25 17.73
N ASP A 95 -3.87 -5.61 19.01
CA ASP A 95 -3.27 -4.75 20.04
C ASP A 95 -1.76 -4.55 19.85
#